data_AF-A0A920G5C0-F1
#
_entry.id   AF-A0A920G5C0-F1
#
_cell.length_a   1.000
_cell.length_b   1.000
_cell.length_c   1.000
_cell.angle_alpha   90.00
_cell.angle_beta   90.00
_cell.angle_gamma   90.00
#
_symmetry.space_group_name_H-M   'P 1'
#
loop_
_entity.id
_entity.type
_entity.pdbx_description
1 polymer ?
#
loop_
_entity_poly.entity_id
_entity_poly.type
_entity_poly.pdbx_seq_one_letter_code
_entity_poly.pdbx_strand_id
1 'polypeptide(L)' 'MGTGAITEYVDVAQIALYAFWILFFILVGYLHREGKREGWPSMSSGELRTGVGHASTQNVSSRARSG' A
#
# COMPACT_ATOMS: atom_id res chain seq x y z
N MET A 1 -32.70 -36.00 12.16
CA MET A 1 -31.48 -35.86 12.96
C MET A 1 -30.91 -34.48 12.65
N GLY A 2 -30.96 -33.53 13.58
CA GLY A 2 -30.55 -32.15 13.32
C GLY A 2 -29.04 -32.05 13.26
N THR A 3 -28.45 -32.22 12.09
CA THR A 3 -27.00 -32.12 11.91
C THR A 3 -26.62 -30.65 11.72
N GLY A 4 -25.87 -30.09 12.66
CA GLY A 4 -25.27 -28.78 12.53
C GLY A 4 -25.78 -27.71 13.50
N ALA A 5 -26.85 -27.95 14.27
CA ALA A 5 -27.27 -27.01 15.31
C ALA A 5 -26.31 -27.05 16.51
N ILE A 6 -25.78 -25.88 16.90
CA ILE A 6 -24.93 -25.69 18.09
C ILE A 6 -25.71 -24.98 19.21
N THR A 7 -26.55 -24.00 18.86
CA THR A 7 -27.53 -23.37 19.76
C THR A 7 -28.86 -23.16 19.02
N GLU A 8 -29.86 -22.57 19.69
CA GLU A 8 -31.18 -22.25 19.10
C GLU A 8 -31.10 -21.41 17.82
N TYR A 9 -30.07 -20.58 17.67
CA TYR A 9 -29.89 -19.66 16.53
C TYR A 9 -28.54 -19.80 15.82
N VAL A 10 -27.67 -20.72 16.26
CA VAL A 10 -26.32 -20.86 15.71
C VAL A 10 -26.10 -22.28 15.21
N ASP A 11 -25.62 -22.37 13.97
CA ASP A 11 -25.24 -23.64 13.35
C ASP A 11 -23.76 -23.65 12.89
N VAL A 12 -23.27 -24.85 12.58
CA VAL A 12 -21.89 -25.09 12.12
C VAL A 12 -21.60 -24.36 10.81
N ALA A 13 -22.58 -24.24 9.91
CA ALA A 13 -22.38 -23.58 8.61
C ALA A 13 -22.17 -22.07 8.80
N GLN A 14 -22.90 -21.45 9.72
CA GLN A 14 -22.74 -20.04 10.08
C GLN A 14 -21.37 -19.76 10.68
N ILE A 15 -20.90 -20.61 11.61
CA ILE A 15 -19.56 -20.46 12.20
C ILE A 15 -18.48 -20.67 11.14
N ALA A 16 -18.62 -21.70 10.30
CA ALA A 16 -17.67 -21.96 9.21
C ALA A 16 -17.60 -20.78 8.23
N LEU A 17 -18.75 -20.16 7.90
CA LEU A 17 -18.81 -18.98 7.04
C LEU A 17 -18.06 -17.79 7.66
N TYR A 18 -18.28 -17.49 8.93
CA TYR A 18 -17.57 -16.39 9.60
C TYR A 18 -16.08 -16.66 9.77
N ALA A 19 -15.70 -17.90 10.10
CA ALA A 19 -14.31 -18.31 10.17
C ALA A 19 -13.60 -18.15 8.81
N PHE A 20 -14.27 -18.56 7.71
CA PHE A 20 -13.80 -18.35 6.35
C PHE A 20 -13.57 -16.87 6.05
N TRP A 21 -14.54 -16.00 6.34
CA TRP A 21 -14.40 -14.57 6.07
C TRP A 21 -13.27 -13.92 6.87
N ILE A 22 -13.14 -14.25 8.17
CA ILE A 22 -12.05 -13.75 9.01
C ILE A 22 -10.70 -14.17 8.42
N LEU A 23 -10.54 -15.46 8.11
CA LEU A 23 -9.33 -15.98 7.50
C LEU A 23 -9.06 -15.30 6.15
N PHE A 24 -10.09 -15.12 5.32
CA PHE A 24 -9.97 -14.48 4.01
C PHE A 24 -9.46 -13.04 4.11
N PHE A 25 -10.04 -12.20 4.98
CA PHE A 25 -9.59 -10.82 5.16
C PHE A 25 -8.18 -10.74 5.75
N ILE A 26 -7.84 -11.63 6.70
CA ILE A 26 -6.48 -11.73 7.24
C ILE A 26 -5.50 -12.09 6.13
N LEU A 27 -5.82 -13.08 5.30
CA LEU A 27 -4.98 -13.55 4.21
C LEU A 27 -4.77 -12.47 3.14
N VAL A 28 -5.84 -11.78 2.73
CA VAL A 28 -5.75 -10.65 1.79
C VAL A 28 -4.87 -9.54 2.35
N GLY A 29 -5.04 -9.18 3.63
CA GLY A 29 -4.21 -8.18 4.29
C GLY A 29 -2.75 -8.61 4.42
N TYR A 30 -2.50 -9.88 4.74
CA TYR A 30 -1.18 -10.48 4.79
C TYR A 30 -0.50 -10.40 3.42
N LEU A 31 -1.14 -10.93 2.38
CA LEU A 31 -0.61 -10.94 1.02
C LEU A 31 -0.41 -9.52 0.48
N HIS A 32 -1.30 -8.58 0.82
CA HIS A 32 -1.12 -7.18 0.44
C HIS A 32 0.16 -6.58 1.03
N ARG A 33 0.57 -6.99 2.24
CA ARG A 33 1.85 -6.57 2.84
C ARG A 33 3.03 -7.29 2.20
N GLU A 34 2.88 -8.57 1.90
CA GLU A 34 3.93 -9.36 1.25
C GLU A 34 4.20 -8.91 -0.19
N GLY A 35 3.17 -8.47 -0.92
CA GLY A 35 3.32 -7.86 -2.24
C GLY A 35 4.09 -6.54 -2.22
N LYS A 36 4.41 -5.99 -1.04
CA LYS A 36 5.23 -4.78 -0.89
C LYS A 36 6.72 -5.02 -0.81
N ARG A 37 7.16 -6.27 -0.93
CA ARG A 37 8.57 -6.67 -0.82
C ARG A 37 9.43 -6.16 -1.98
N GLU A 38 8.80 -5.81 -3.10
CA GLU A 38 9.49 -5.31 -4.30
C GLU A 38 8.97 -3.91 -4.65
N GLY A 39 9.72 -2.87 -4.27
CA GLY A 39 9.51 -1.52 -4.81
C GLY A 39 8.41 -0.65 -4.17
N TRP A 40 8.11 -0.83 -2.88
CA TRP A 40 7.27 0.11 -2.13
C TRP A 40 8.09 1.05 -1.24
N PRO A 41 7.79 2.36 -1.17
CA PRO A 41 6.77 3.08 -1.92
C PRO A 41 7.17 3.25 -3.39
N SER A 42 6.21 2.95 -4.30
CA SER A 42 6.30 3.46 -5.66
C SER A 42 6.39 4.98 -5.55
N MET A 43 7.45 5.58 -6.09
CA MET A 43 7.61 7.02 -6.14
C MET A 43 6.32 7.59 -6.71
N SER A 44 5.49 8.19 -5.85
CA SER A 44 4.32 8.92 -6.34
C SER A 44 4.90 9.97 -7.28
N SER A 45 4.49 9.93 -8.54
CA SER A 45 4.88 10.85 -9.61
C SER A 45 4.34 12.28 -9.36
N GLY A 46 4.41 12.76 -8.12
CA GLY A 46 4.30 14.16 -7.71
C GLY A 46 5.67 14.84 -7.60
N GLU A 47 6.76 14.09 -7.43
CA GLU A 47 8.13 14.63 -7.38
C GLU A 47 8.83 14.64 -8.77
N LEU A 48 8.07 14.58 -9.86
CA LEU A 48 8.57 14.88 -11.22
C LEU A 48 8.06 16.24 -11.73
N ARG A 49 7.26 16.96 -10.92
CA ARG A 49 6.65 18.26 -11.28
C ARG A 49 7.03 19.41 -10.35
N THR A 50 8.07 19.23 -9.53
CA THR A 50 8.85 20.32 -8.92
C THR A 50 10.23 20.33 -9.60
N GLY A 51 10.26 20.52 -10.92
CA GLY A 51 10.86 21.72 -11.52
C GLY A 51 12.33 21.87 -11.11
N VAL A 52 13.31 21.35 -11.84
CA VAL A 52 13.78 21.96 -13.09
C VAL A 52 13.84 23.49 -12.98
N GLY A 53 14.45 24.01 -11.92
CA GLY A 53 14.58 25.46 -11.69
C GLY A 53 15.80 25.93 -10.91
N HIS A 54 16.68 25.03 -10.45
CA HIS A 54 17.78 25.41 -9.55
C HIS A 54 19.20 25.10 -10.06
N ALA A 55 19.35 24.71 -11.32
CA ALA A 55 20.64 24.32 -11.88
C ALA A 55 20.95 25.07 -13.19
N SER A 56 21.17 26.40 -13.16
CA SER A 56 21.85 27.09 -14.28
C SER A 56 22.28 28.55 -14.11
N THR A 57 21.90 29.33 -13.09
CA THR A 57 22.09 30.81 -13.20
C THR A 57 23.23 31.43 -12.38
N GLN A 58 23.87 30.73 -11.43
CA GLN A 58 24.86 31.40 -10.55
C GLN A 58 26.31 31.45 -11.07
N ASN A 59 26.71 30.68 -12.09
CA ASN A 59 28.11 30.60 -12.52
C ASN A 59 28.45 31.44 -13.78
N VAL A 60 27.64 32.44 -14.11
CA VAL A 60 27.94 33.35 -15.25
C VAL A 60 28.26 34.76 -14.77
N SER A 61 27.93 35.12 -13.52
CA SER A 61 28.19 36.47 -12.99
C SER A 61 29.62 36.69 -12.47
N SER A 62 30.39 35.63 -12.21
CA SER A 62 31.74 35.72 -11.66
C SER A 62 32.84 35.92 -12.72
N ARG A 63 32.56 35.63 -14.01
CA ARG A 63 33.56 35.76 -15.09
C ARG A 63 33.57 37.13 -15.79
N ALA A 64 32.58 37.98 -15.53
CA ALA A 64 32.45 39.29 -16.17
C ALA A 64 33.05 40.46 -15.35
N ARG A 65 33.65 40.20 -14.19
CA ARG A 65 34.08 41.25 -13.24
C ARG A 65 35.56 41.26 -12.85
N SER A 66 36.42 40.47 -13.50
CA SER A 66 37.85 40.43 -13.20
C SER A 66 38.73 40.65 -14.45
N GLY A 67 38.30 41.56 -15.32
CA GLY A 67 39.13 42.19 -16.33
C GLY A 67 39.57 43.57 -15.85
#